data_AF-A0A0R1VPD5-F1
#
_entry.id   AF-A0A0R1VPD5-F1
#
_cell.length_a   1.000
_cell.length_b   1.000
_cell.length_c   1.000
_cell.angle_alpha   90.00
_cell.angle_beta   90.00
_cell.angle_gamma   90.00
#
_symmetry.space_group_name_H-M   'P 1'
#
loop_
_entity.id
_entity.type
_entity.pdbx_description
1 polymer ?
#
loop_
_entity_poly.entity_id
_entity_poly.type
_entity_poly.pdbx_seq_one_letter_code
_entity_poly.pdbx_strand_id
1 'polypeptide(L)'
;MIWIGLLIILCLLFFLVLSIHVYRLNQFKKNKAISNLAVADCLPQISSNPIVKRDLWLKKIIQNSHSVVSFWGNNVDVFAYRFKLRQPLDDKQVKQLQQEMDQLLQTYAKQRHIISPVTDTPLLVSDCWVEDQQYLQLEVAVVVNQATYAYVRDIDRADQ
;
A
#
# COMPACT_ATOMS: atom_id res chain seq x y z
N MET A 1 11.82 16.61 -46.09
CA MET A 1 11.63 17.65 -45.06
C MET A 1 10.50 17.28 -44.09
N ILE A 2 9.24 17.18 -44.53
CA ILE A 2 8.08 16.85 -43.65
C ILE A 2 8.23 15.50 -42.93
N TRP A 3 8.67 14.46 -43.65
CA TRP A 3 8.87 13.12 -43.07
C TRP A 3 9.94 13.06 -41.98
N ILE A 4 10.99 13.88 -42.10
CA ILE A 4 12.06 13.97 -41.09
C ILE A 4 11.51 14.64 -39.83
N GLY A 5 10.71 15.70 -39.98
CA GLY A 5 10.03 16.36 -38.86
C GLY A 5 9.07 15.42 -38.12
N LEU A 6 8.26 14.65 -38.85
CA LEU A 6 7.36 13.65 -38.26
C LEU A 6 8.12 12.56 -37.50
N LEU A 7 9.23 12.08 -38.05
CA LEU A 7 10.07 11.07 -37.40
C LEU A 7 10.69 11.62 -36.10
N ILE A 8 11.13 12.87 -36.07
CA ILE A 8 11.65 13.52 -34.87
C ILE A 8 10.55 13.63 -33.80
N ILE A 9 9.35 14.09 -34.17
CA ILE A 9 8.21 14.20 -33.23
C ILE A 9 7.85 12.84 -32.65
N LEU A 10 7.77 11.79 -33.48
CA LEU A 10 7.48 10.44 -33.02
C LEU A 10 8.55 9.94 -32.04
N CYS A 11 9.82 10.20 -32.33
CA CYS A 11 10.93 9.83 -31.46
C CYS A 11 10.84 10.55 -30.11
N LEU A 12 10.54 11.86 -30.10
CA LEU A 12 10.35 12.63 -28.87
C LEU A 12 9.17 12.11 -28.03
N LEU A 13 8.03 11.79 -28.65
CA LEU A 13 6.89 11.21 -27.95
C LEU A 13 7.22 9.84 -27.36
N PHE A 14 7.95 9.00 -28.10
CA PHE A 14 8.39 7.70 -27.61
C PHE A 14 9.30 7.84 -26.38
N PHE A 15 10.30 8.71 -26.44
CA PHE A 15 11.19 8.97 -25.30
C PHE A 15 10.44 9.54 -24.10
N LEU A 16 9.47 10.45 -24.32
CA LEU A 16 8.63 11.00 -23.25
C LEU A 16 7.85 9.90 -22.53
N VAL A 17 7.18 9.02 -23.28
CA VAL A 17 6.40 7.90 -22.71
C VAL A 17 7.32 6.95 -21.94
N LEU A 18 8.50 6.63 -22.49
CA LEU A 18 9.48 5.77 -21.83
C LEU A 18 9.98 6.40 -20.52
N SER A 19 10.32 7.69 -20.52
CA SER A 19 10.75 8.42 -19.33
C SER A 19 9.67 8.44 -18.24
N ILE A 20 8.41 8.68 -18.62
CA ILE A 20 7.28 8.61 -17.68
C ILE A 20 7.16 7.19 -17.11
N HIS A 21 7.24 6.16 -17.95
CA HIS A 21 7.13 4.77 -17.50
C HIS A 21 8.25 4.39 -16.52
N VAL A 22 9.50 4.71 -16.84
CA VAL A 22 10.65 4.45 -15.96
C VAL A 22 10.52 5.21 -14.63
N TYR A 23 10.12 6.48 -14.67
CA TYR A 23 9.86 7.27 -13.47
C TYR A 23 8.80 6.60 -12.58
N ARG A 24 7.69 6.15 -13.18
CA ARG A 24 6.60 5.46 -12.45
C ARG A 24 7.07 4.15 -11.82
N LEU A 25 7.82 3.33 -12.54
CA LEU A 25 8.38 2.08 -12.01
C LEU A 25 9.30 2.35 -10.80
N ASN A 26 10.13 3.39 -10.88
CA ASN A 26 11.01 3.75 -9.77
C ASN A 26 10.22 4.23 -8.55
N GLN A 27 9.16 5.04 -8.76
CA GLN A 27 8.30 5.47 -7.66
C GLN A 27 7.54 4.30 -7.04
N PHE A 28 7.00 3.38 -7.84
CA PHE A 28 6.35 2.17 -7.32
C PHE A 28 7.29 1.33 -6.44
N LYS A 29 8.54 1.11 -6.91
CA LYS A 29 9.57 0.39 -6.13
C LYS A 29 9.88 1.11 -4.81
N LYS A 30 10.01 2.44 -4.85
CA LYS A 30 10.24 3.27 -3.66
C LYS A 30 9.07 3.16 -2.68
N ASN A 31 7.84 3.32 -3.14
CA ASN A 31 6.63 3.25 -2.32
C ASN A 31 6.45 1.86 -1.71
N LYS A 32 6.75 0.81 -2.49
CA LYS A 32 6.79 -0.58 -1.98
C LYS A 32 7.81 -0.73 -0.85
N ALA A 33 9.01 -0.18 -1.01
CA ALA A 33 10.03 -0.23 0.03
C ALA A 33 9.60 0.53 1.30
N ILE A 34 8.99 1.72 1.15
CA ILE A 34 8.42 2.49 2.25
C ILE A 34 7.37 1.66 2.99
N SER A 35 6.40 1.09 2.28
CA SER A 35 5.35 0.28 2.88
C SER A 35 5.92 -0.94 3.62
N ASN A 36 6.88 -1.63 3.02
CA ASN A 36 7.55 -2.78 3.65
C ASN A 36 8.25 -2.39 4.95
N LEU A 37 8.97 -1.27 4.97
CA LEU A 37 9.66 -0.78 6.16
C LEU A 37 8.66 -0.33 7.22
N ALA A 38 7.58 0.36 6.82
CA ALA A 38 6.53 0.80 7.73
C ALA A 38 5.84 -0.39 8.41
N VAL A 39 5.43 -1.41 7.64
CA VAL A 39 4.82 -2.63 8.19
C VAL A 39 5.80 -3.38 9.09
N ALA A 40 7.06 -3.53 8.68
CA ALA A 40 8.07 -4.20 9.50
C ALA A 40 8.34 -3.48 10.84
N ASP A 41 8.21 -2.16 10.87
CA ASP A 41 8.40 -1.33 12.07
C ASP A 41 7.15 -1.31 12.96
N CYS A 42 5.96 -1.20 12.37
CA CYS A 42 4.69 -1.07 13.09
C CYS A 42 4.17 -2.41 13.64
N LEU A 43 4.32 -3.50 12.88
CA LEU A 43 3.72 -4.79 13.23
C LEU A 43 4.18 -5.34 14.61
N PRO A 44 5.48 -5.27 14.99
CA PRO A 44 5.91 -5.68 16.32
C PRO A 44 5.30 -4.84 17.45
N GLN A 45 4.94 -3.59 17.18
CA GLN A 45 4.38 -2.68 18.19
C GLN A 45 2.93 -3.07 18.53
N ILE A 46 2.13 -3.53 17.56
CA ILE A 46 0.79 -4.09 17.81
C ILE A 46 0.86 -5.37 18.63
N SER A 47 1.86 -6.21 18.34
CA SER A 47 2.08 -7.46 19.06
C SER A 47 2.35 -7.26 20.56
N SER A 48 2.61 -6.03 21.03
CA SER A 48 2.71 -5.74 22.47
C SER A 48 1.37 -5.79 23.22
N ASN A 49 0.24 -5.70 22.50
CA ASN A 49 -1.13 -5.87 23.02
C ASN A 49 -1.43 -7.39 23.23
N PRO A 50 -1.84 -7.83 24.44
CA PRO A 50 -1.96 -9.26 24.80
C PRO A 50 -2.84 -10.12 23.88
N ILE A 51 -3.75 -9.53 23.11
CA ILE A 51 -4.62 -10.23 22.15
C ILE A 51 -3.84 -10.67 20.90
N VAL A 52 -2.87 -9.86 20.44
CA VAL A 52 -2.11 -10.10 19.18
C VAL A 52 -0.73 -10.76 19.46
N LYS A 53 -0.25 -10.63 20.70
CA LYS A 53 1.06 -11.09 21.21
C LYS A 53 1.39 -12.57 20.98
N ARG A 54 0.38 -13.43 20.77
CA ARG A 54 0.57 -14.88 20.63
C ARG A 54 0.71 -15.38 19.19
N ASP A 55 0.23 -14.64 18.19
CA ASP A 55 -0.15 -15.28 16.92
C ASP A 55 0.54 -14.75 15.67
N LEU A 56 0.95 -13.48 15.65
CA LEU A 56 1.71 -12.91 14.53
C LEU A 56 3.20 -13.26 14.64
N TRP A 57 3.53 -14.54 14.55
CA TRP A 57 4.93 -14.93 14.34
C TRP A 57 5.32 -14.63 12.89
N LEU A 58 6.06 -13.53 12.72
CA LEU A 58 6.79 -13.13 11.51
C LEU A 58 7.69 -14.27 11.02
N LYS A 59 7.17 -15.18 10.18
CA LYS A 59 8.04 -16.15 9.48
C LYS A 59 7.92 -16.20 7.97
N LYS A 60 7.00 -15.45 7.36
CA LYS A 60 7.07 -15.14 5.93
C LYS A 60 6.07 -14.05 5.62
N ILE A 61 6.53 -12.83 5.38
CA ILE A 61 5.70 -11.88 4.63
C ILE A 61 5.63 -12.46 3.23
N ILE A 62 4.50 -13.09 2.87
CA ILE A 62 4.23 -13.44 1.49
C ILE A 62 3.83 -12.11 0.83
N GLN A 63 4.81 -11.44 0.24
CA GLN A 63 4.63 -10.17 -0.44
C GLN A 63 3.94 -10.41 -1.77
N ASN A 64 2.63 -10.24 -1.79
CA ASN A 64 1.91 -10.09 -3.03
C ASN A 64 1.68 -8.59 -3.21
N SER A 65 2.66 -7.88 -3.78
CA SER A 65 2.42 -6.51 -4.24
C SER A 65 1.56 -6.60 -5.49
N HIS A 66 0.27 -6.84 -5.32
CA HIS A 66 -0.70 -6.58 -6.36
C HIS A 66 -0.85 -5.07 -6.40
N SER A 67 -0.34 -4.41 -7.44
CA SER A 67 -1.10 -3.25 -7.87
C SER A 67 -2.48 -3.81 -8.22
N VAL A 68 -3.56 -3.24 -7.70
CA VAL A 68 -4.94 -3.66 -7.99
C VAL A 68 -5.32 -3.20 -9.41
N VAL A 69 -4.44 -3.55 -10.37
CA VAL A 69 -4.37 -3.02 -11.75
C VAL A 69 -5.63 -3.37 -12.52
N SER A 70 -6.29 -4.49 -12.21
CA SER A 70 -7.36 -5.00 -13.07
C SER A 70 -8.64 -4.16 -13.03
N PHE A 71 -8.90 -3.43 -11.93
CA PHE A 71 -10.15 -2.65 -11.78
C PHE A 71 -9.93 -1.15 -11.55
N TRP A 72 -8.86 -0.76 -10.84
CA TRP A 72 -8.66 0.63 -10.39
C TRP A 72 -7.61 1.40 -11.21
N GLY A 73 -7.04 0.77 -12.23
CA GLY A 73 -6.15 1.39 -13.21
C GLY A 73 -4.67 1.45 -12.81
N ASN A 74 -3.84 1.88 -13.75
CA ASN A 74 -2.41 2.04 -13.54
C ASN A 74 -2.15 3.20 -12.54
N ASN A 75 -1.22 3.00 -11.61
CA ASN A 75 -0.71 3.96 -10.61
C ASN A 75 -1.35 3.94 -9.20
N VAL A 76 -2.11 2.91 -8.84
CA VAL A 76 -2.49 2.70 -7.44
C VAL A 76 -1.35 2.00 -6.68
N ASP A 77 -0.86 2.66 -5.64
CA ASP A 77 0.23 2.20 -4.77
C ASP A 77 -0.33 1.62 -3.47
N VAL A 78 -0.86 0.40 -3.56
CA VAL A 78 -1.36 -0.40 -2.43
C VAL A 78 -0.57 -1.71 -2.40
N PHE A 79 -0.19 -2.14 -1.20
CA PHE A 79 0.66 -3.29 -1.00
C PHE A 79 0.02 -4.25 -0.02
N ALA A 80 -0.25 -5.48 -0.49
CA ALA A 80 -0.86 -6.51 0.33
C ALA A 80 0.19 -7.36 1.07
N TYR A 81 -0.14 -7.66 2.32
CA TYR A 81 0.65 -8.43 3.26
C TYR A 81 -0.22 -9.56 3.82
N ARG A 82 0.27 -10.80 3.68
CA ARG A 82 -0.42 -11.98 4.20
C ARG A 82 0.33 -12.56 5.40
N PHE A 83 -0.38 -12.73 6.51
CA PHE A 83 0.17 -13.29 7.75
C PHE A 83 -0.59 -14.56 8.13
N LYS A 84 0.13 -15.62 8.48
CA LYS A 84 -0.49 -16.84 8.99
C LYS A 84 -0.88 -16.64 10.45
N LEU A 85 -2.15 -16.91 10.76
CA LEU A 85 -2.71 -16.89 12.10
C LEU A 85 -2.52 -18.26 12.78
N ARG A 86 -2.37 -18.28 14.09
CA ARG A 86 -2.44 -19.53 14.88
C ARG A 86 -3.86 -19.80 15.36
N GLN A 87 -4.61 -18.75 15.66
CA GLN A 87 -6.03 -18.78 15.97
C GLN A 87 -6.78 -17.79 15.08
N PRO A 88 -8.04 -18.09 14.71
CA PRO A 88 -8.86 -17.17 13.96
C PRO A 88 -9.09 -15.88 14.77
N LEU A 89 -9.06 -14.75 14.08
CA LEU A 89 -9.50 -13.46 14.64
C LEU A 89 -10.97 -13.26 14.29
N ASP A 90 -11.74 -12.71 15.23
CA ASP A 90 -13.09 -12.21 14.96
C ASP A 90 -13.07 -10.81 14.32
N ASP A 91 -14.20 -10.38 13.77
CA ASP A 91 -14.31 -9.08 13.07
C ASP A 91 -13.95 -7.89 13.96
N LYS A 92 -14.20 -7.98 15.27
CA LYS A 92 -13.89 -6.90 16.22
C LYS A 92 -12.37 -6.81 16.43
N GLN A 93 -11.70 -7.95 16.54
CA GLN A 93 -10.25 -8.02 16.65
C GLN A 93 -9.57 -7.54 15.38
N VAL A 94 -10.11 -7.87 14.20
CA VAL A 94 -9.61 -7.37 12.91
C VAL A 94 -9.73 -5.85 12.84
N LYS A 95 -10.91 -5.29 13.15
CA LYS A 95 -11.11 -3.83 13.17
C LYS A 95 -10.19 -3.13 14.18
N GLN A 96 -9.98 -3.72 15.35
CA GLN A 96 -9.06 -3.17 16.34
C GLN A 96 -7.61 -3.18 15.82
N LEU A 97 -7.18 -4.26 15.18
CA LEU A 97 -5.86 -4.35 14.57
C LEU A 97 -5.68 -3.31 13.46
N GLN A 98 -6.68 -3.10 12.62
CA GLN A 98 -6.66 -2.07 11.58
C GLN A 98 -6.46 -0.67 12.18
N GLN A 99 -7.26 -0.31 13.18
CA GLN A 99 -7.16 0.99 13.87
C GLN A 99 -5.80 1.19 14.54
N GLU A 100 -5.27 0.16 15.20
CA GLU A 100 -3.93 0.21 15.82
C GLU A 100 -2.83 0.36 14.75
N MET A 101 -2.93 -0.37 13.62
CA MET A 101 -1.99 -0.24 12.50
C MET A 101 -2.03 1.16 11.90
N ASP A 102 -3.21 1.73 11.69
CA ASP A 102 -3.35 3.09 11.15
C ASP A 102 -2.66 4.13 12.01
N GLN A 103 -2.86 4.06 13.34
CA GLN A 103 -2.21 4.99 14.27
C GLN A 103 -0.69 4.87 14.23
N LEU A 104 -0.17 3.64 14.16
CA LEU A 104 1.26 3.39 14.05
C LEU A 104 1.83 3.84 12.71
N LEU A 105 1.14 3.58 11.60
CA LEU A 105 1.54 4.02 10.26
C LEU A 105 1.57 5.54 10.15
N GLN A 106 0.59 6.24 10.74
CA GLN A 106 0.60 7.71 10.81
C GLN A 106 1.77 8.24 11.63
N THR A 107 2.09 7.57 12.74
CA THR A 107 3.25 7.93 13.57
C THR A 107 4.56 7.70 12.82
N TYR A 108 4.69 6.56 12.16
CA TYR A 108 5.83 6.21 11.31
C TYR A 108 6.01 7.24 10.18
N ALA A 109 4.93 7.61 9.49
CA ALA A 109 4.95 8.63 8.44
C ALA A 109 5.50 9.97 8.95
N LYS A 110 5.04 10.43 10.11
CA LYS A 110 5.52 11.67 10.74
C LYS A 110 7.01 11.59 11.09
N GLN A 111 7.44 10.51 11.73
CA GLN A 111 8.84 10.31 12.13
C GLN A 111 9.81 10.21 10.94
N ARG A 112 9.34 9.67 9.80
CA ARG A 112 10.13 9.49 8.58
C ARG A 112 9.93 10.61 7.56
N HIS A 113 9.18 11.66 7.91
CA HIS A 113 8.85 12.77 7.01
C HIS A 113 8.29 12.30 5.66
N ILE A 114 7.45 11.27 5.69
CA ILE A 114 6.70 10.83 4.52
C ILE A 114 5.56 11.82 4.34
N ILE A 115 5.53 12.50 3.20
CA ILE A 115 4.58 13.58 2.91
C ILE A 115 3.80 13.19 1.67
N SER A 116 2.52 13.54 1.66
CA SER A 116 1.66 13.43 0.48
C SER A 116 1.20 14.83 0.04
N PRO A 117 1.13 15.08 -1.28
CA PRO A 117 0.53 16.31 -1.81
C PRO A 117 -1.01 16.29 -1.83
N VAL A 118 -1.66 15.16 -1.50
CA VAL A 118 -3.11 14.96 -1.67
C VAL A 118 -3.85 14.61 -0.38
N THR A 119 -3.14 14.33 0.71
CA THR A 119 -3.73 14.00 2.02
C THR A 119 -2.73 14.23 3.15
N ASP A 120 -3.24 14.41 4.38
CA ASP A 120 -2.43 14.44 5.62
C ASP A 120 -2.10 13.03 6.15
N THR A 121 -2.68 11.98 5.55
CA THR A 121 -2.49 10.56 5.91
C THR A 121 -1.78 9.79 4.79
N PRO A 122 -0.46 9.95 4.63
CA PRO A 122 0.27 9.38 3.49
C PRO A 122 0.48 7.86 3.57
N LEU A 123 0.27 7.26 4.75
CA LEU A 123 0.28 5.82 4.98
C LEU A 123 -0.95 5.45 5.82
N LEU A 124 -1.70 4.45 5.36
CA LEU A 124 -2.87 3.91 6.05
C LEU A 124 -3.16 2.48 5.57
N VAL A 125 -3.93 1.74 6.36
CA VAL A 125 -4.48 0.44 6.04
C VAL A 125 -5.74 0.65 5.20
N SER A 126 -5.69 0.29 3.91
CA SER A 126 -6.85 0.43 3.02
C SER A 126 -7.86 -0.67 3.23
N ASP A 127 -7.42 -1.87 3.60
CA ASP A 127 -8.30 -3.00 3.86
C ASP A 127 -7.60 -4.01 4.78
N CYS A 128 -8.38 -4.72 5.59
CA CYS A 128 -7.90 -5.76 6.48
C CYS A 128 -8.98 -6.79 6.78
N TRP A 129 -8.72 -8.05 6.44
CA TRP A 129 -9.68 -9.15 6.62
C TRP A 129 -8.99 -10.48 6.91
N VAL A 130 -9.77 -11.45 7.40
CA VAL A 130 -9.31 -12.82 7.60
C VAL A 130 -9.79 -13.69 6.44
N GLU A 131 -8.83 -14.33 5.76
CA GLU A 131 -9.06 -15.31 4.71
C GLU A 131 -8.95 -16.73 5.28
N ASP A 132 -10.00 -17.54 5.04
CA ASP A 132 -10.09 -18.95 5.42
C ASP A 132 -9.78 -19.25 6.90
N GLN A 133 -10.04 -18.29 7.81
CA GLN A 133 -9.73 -18.38 9.25
C GLN A 133 -8.24 -18.59 9.59
N GLN A 134 -7.37 -18.59 8.59
CA GLN A 134 -5.96 -18.98 8.71
C GLN A 134 -4.99 -17.86 8.34
N TYR A 135 -5.46 -16.86 7.59
CA TYR A 135 -4.61 -15.81 7.08
C TYR A 135 -5.22 -14.45 7.34
N LEU A 136 -4.45 -13.55 7.95
CA LEU A 136 -4.75 -12.13 7.97
C LEU A 136 -4.21 -11.51 6.68
N GLN A 137 -5.09 -10.89 5.92
CA GLN A 137 -4.76 -10.02 4.81
C GLN A 137 -4.76 -8.59 5.31
N LEU A 138 -3.69 -7.86 4.98
CA LEU A 138 -3.50 -6.47 5.33
C LEU A 138 -3.05 -5.72 4.09
N GLU A 139 -3.80 -4.72 3.67
CA GLU A 139 -3.43 -3.86 2.57
C GLU A 139 -3.02 -2.49 3.09
N VAL A 140 -1.82 -2.04 2.74
CA VAL A 140 -1.31 -0.72 3.11
C VAL A 140 -1.20 0.15 1.87
N ALA A 141 -1.89 1.29 1.90
CA ALA A 141 -1.85 2.31 0.87
C ALA A 141 -0.76 3.34 1.14
N VAL A 142 0.05 3.62 0.12
CA VAL A 142 1.01 4.73 0.11
C VAL A 142 0.40 5.88 -0.69
N VAL A 143 -0.33 6.74 0.01
CA VAL A 143 -1.23 7.75 -0.58
C VAL A 143 -0.45 8.99 -0.99
N VAL A 144 0.48 8.88 -1.93
CA VAL A 144 1.33 10.01 -2.40
C VAL A 144 0.94 10.54 -3.79
N ASN A 145 -0.14 10.00 -4.36
CA ASN A 145 -0.61 10.35 -5.68
C ASN A 145 -2.15 10.34 -5.72
N GLN A 146 -2.73 11.03 -6.72
CA GLN A 146 -4.18 11.18 -6.86
C GLN A 146 -4.93 9.86 -7.09
N ALA A 147 -4.30 8.89 -7.78
CA ALA A 147 -4.94 7.61 -8.07
C ALA A 147 -5.10 6.77 -6.80
N THR A 148 -4.06 6.67 -5.97
CA THR A 148 -4.16 5.99 -4.68
C THR A 148 -5.15 6.71 -3.74
N TYR A 149 -5.16 8.05 -3.74
CA TYR A 149 -6.13 8.81 -2.94
C TYR A 149 -7.58 8.56 -3.37
N ALA A 150 -7.84 8.54 -4.68
CA ALA A 150 -9.17 8.22 -5.20
C ALA A 150 -9.59 6.80 -4.84
N TYR A 151 -8.69 5.83 -4.97
CA TYR A 151 -8.92 4.45 -4.57
C TYR A 151 -9.32 4.34 -3.10
N VAL A 152 -8.52 4.90 -2.17
CA VAL A 152 -8.83 4.82 -0.73
C VAL A 152 -10.20 5.43 -0.43
N ARG A 153 -10.51 6.58 -1.01
CA ARG A 153 -11.81 7.24 -0.81
C ARG A 153 -12.99 6.41 -1.34
N ASP A 154 -12.78 5.65 -2.43
CA ASP A 154 -13.82 4.79 -2.99
C ASP A 154 -14.02 3.53 -2.10
N ILE A 155 -12.95 3.00 -1.49
CA ILE A 155 -13.04 1.93 -0.47
C ILE A 155 -13.77 2.43 0.79
N ASP A 156 -13.38 3.58 1.33
CA ASP A 156 -14.03 4.19 2.51
C ASP A 156 -15.53 4.40 2.31
N ARG A 157 -15.97 4.67 1.06
CA ARG A 157 -17.38 4.81 0.72
C ARG A 157 -18.10 3.46 0.65
N ALA A 158 -17.41 2.40 0.22
CA ALA A 158 -17.99 1.06 0.11
C ALA A 158 -18.19 0.39 1.48
N ASP A 159 -17.37 0.74 2.47
CA ASP A 159 -17.45 0.23 3.85
C ASP A 159 -18.53 0.93 4.72
N GLN A 160 -19.15 2.00 4.23
CA GLN A 160 -20.22 2.78 4.89
C GLN A 160 -21.61 2.33 4.45
#